data_AF-A0A0F9KIZ7-F1
#
_entry.id   AF-A0A0F9KIZ7-F1
#
_cell.length_a   1.000
_cell.length_b   1.000
_cell.length_c   1.000
_cell.angle_alpha   90.00
_cell.angle_beta   90.00
_cell.angle_gamma   90.00
#
_symmetry.space_group_name_H-M   'P 1'
#
loop_
_entity.id
_entity.type
_entity.pdbx_description
1 polymer ?
#
loop_
_entity_poly.entity_id
_entity_poly.type
_entity_poly.pdbx_seq_one_letter_code
_entity_poly.pdbx_strand_id
1 'polypeptide(L)' 'MNKTKIEQLIELGKGAGFYVASYSPGDGVTRYRFFDDEEPCDYFEGYGCCTILGFREALAYAQGCHDGYFSRDCSKSD' A
#
# COMPACT_ATOMS: atom_id res chain seq x y z
N MET A 1 -21.10 -7.28 10.26
CA MET A 1 -20.58 -5.91 10.02
C MET A 1 -19.73 -5.97 8.76
N ASN A 2 -19.96 -5.07 7.79
CA ASN A 2 -19.11 -5.01 6.61
C ASN A 2 -17.80 -4.29 6.97
N LYS A 3 -16.67 -4.92 6.69
CA LYS A 3 -15.35 -4.30 6.86
C LYS A 3 -15.21 -3.12 5.91
N THR A 4 -14.69 -2.01 6.42
CA THR A 4 -14.28 -0.86 5.61
C THR A 4 -13.18 -1.28 4.63
N LYS A 5 -13.00 -0.47 3.58
CA LYS A 5 -11.98 -0.68 2.55
C LYS A 5 -10.57 -0.83 3.15
N ILE A 6 -10.22 0.03 4.11
CA ILE A 6 -8.90 -0.03 4.74
C ILE A 6 -8.73 -1.25 5.65
N GLU A 7 -9.77 -1.66 6.38
CA GLU A 7 -9.72 -2.88 7.20
C GLU A 7 -9.49 -4.14 6.36
N GLN A 8 -10.08 -4.21 5.16
CA GLN A 8 -9.83 -5.31 4.22
C GLN A 8 -8.35 -5.37 3.80
N LEU A 9 -7.74 -4.21 3.50
CA LEU A 9 -6.33 -4.16 3.09
C LEU A 9 -5.37 -4.46 4.25
N ILE A 10 -5.67 -3.97 5.46
CA ILE A 10 -4.88 -4.26 6.67
C ILE A 10 -4.89 -5.76 6.98
N GLU A 11 -6.02 -6.43 6.84
CA GLU A 11 -6.12 -7.88 7.06
C GLU A 11 -5.29 -8.69 6.04
N LEU A 12 -5.32 -8.29 4.76
CA LEU A 12 -4.48 -8.88 3.73
C LEU A 12 -2.99 -8.66 4.03
N GLY A 13 -2.62 -7.45 4.45
CA GLY A 13 -1.25 -7.11 4.82
C GLY A 13 -0.70 -7.95 5.97
N LYS A 14 -1.49 -8.16 7.03
CA LYS A 14 -1.10 -9.04 8.15
C LYS A 14 -0.79 -10.46 7.72
N GLY A 15 -1.52 -10.99 6.74
CA GLY A 15 -1.30 -12.34 6.22
C GLY A 15 -0.06 -12.45 5.33
N ALA A 16 0.34 -11.35 4.69
CA ALA A 16 1.41 -11.31 3.70
C ALA A 16 2.71 -10.65 4.20
N GLY A 17 2.72 -10.09 5.41
CA GLY A 17 3.89 -9.44 6.01
C GLY A 17 4.13 -8.01 5.53
N PHE A 18 3.08 -7.27 5.16
CA PHE A 18 3.15 -5.84 4.83
C PHE A 18 2.12 -5.03 5.62
N TYR A 19 2.37 -3.74 5.78
CA TYR A 19 1.48 -2.81 6.48
C TYR A 19 0.73 -1.93 5.49
N VAL A 20 -0.46 -1.47 5.87
CA VAL A 20 -1.28 -0.58 5.03
C VAL A 20 -1.79 0.62 5.82
N ALA A 21 -1.66 1.82 5.27
CA ALA A 21 -2.25 3.04 5.78
C ALA A 21 -3.06 3.77 4.71
N SER A 22 -4.08 4.52 5.11
CA SER A 22 -4.76 5.47 4.23
C SER A 22 -4.13 6.86 4.36
N TYR A 23 -4.04 7.58 3.25
CA TYR A 23 -3.59 8.97 3.21
C TYR A 23 -4.53 9.81 2.34
N SER A 24 -4.90 10.98 2.85
CA SER A 24 -5.77 11.95 2.16
C SER A 24 -5.16 13.35 2.29
N PRO A 25 -4.53 13.90 1.25
CA PRO A 25 -3.91 15.23 1.27
C PRO A 25 -4.90 16.41 1.24
N GLY A 26 -6.21 16.14 1.37
CA GLY A 26 -7.26 17.17 1.28
C GLY A 26 -7.78 17.43 -0.14
N ASP A 27 -7.38 16.63 -1.13
CA ASP A 27 -7.84 16.73 -2.53
C ASP A 27 -9.07 15.86 -2.84
N GLY A 28 -9.69 15.27 -1.81
CA GLY A 28 -10.82 14.35 -1.96
C GLY A 28 -10.45 12.96 -2.46
N VAL A 29 -9.16 12.66 -2.68
CA VAL A 29 -8.70 11.36 -3.16
C VAL A 29 -8.08 10.56 -2.01
N THR A 30 -8.68 9.41 -1.71
CA THR A 30 -8.10 8.43 -0.78
C THR A 30 -6.99 7.65 -1.46
N ARG A 31 -5.83 7.64 -0.83
CA ARG A 31 -4.65 6.88 -1.25
C ARG A 31 -4.36 5.79 -0.24
N TYR A 32 -3.86 4.67 -0.72
CA TYR A 32 -3.46 3.54 0.12
C TYR A 32 -1.94 3.37 0.02
N ARG A 33 -1.27 3.40 1.16
CA ARG A 33 0.17 3.20 1.27
C ARG A 33 0.44 1.82 1.82
N PHE A 34 1.37 1.12 1.20
CA PHE A 34 1.86 -0.20 1.56
C PHE A 34 3.30 -0.06 2.04
N PHE A 35 3.67 -0.74 3.10
CA PHE A 35 4.99 -0.67 3.72
C PHE A 35 5.51 -2.09 3.97
N ASP A 36 6.76 -2.34 3.62
CA ASP A 36 7.43 -3.62 3.89
C ASP A 36 7.77 -3.79 5.38
N ASP A 37 7.90 -2.69 6.13
CA ASP A 37 8.12 -2.68 7.58
C ASP A 37 7.03 -1.90 8.34
N GLU A 38 6.92 -2.15 9.64
CA GLU A 38 5.90 -1.57 10.53
C GLU A 38 6.08 -0.05 10.73
N GLU A 39 7.27 0.47 10.43
CA GLU A 39 7.57 1.89 10.46
C GLU A 39 7.23 2.56 9.11
N PRO A 40 6.32 3.55 9.11
CA PRO A 40 6.04 4.29 7.89
C PRO A 40 7.28 5.09 7.47
N CYS A 41 7.84 4.76 6.31
CA CYS A 41 8.90 5.57 5.70
C CYS A 41 8.40 7.00 5.42
N ASP A 42 9.29 7.98 5.51
CA ASP A 42 9.01 9.36 5.14
C ASP A 42 8.59 9.47 3.66
N TYR A 43 7.79 10.49 3.33
CA TYR A 43 7.10 10.68 2.03
C TYR A 43 7.99 10.45 0.79
N PHE A 44 9.29 10.70 0.88
CA PHE A 44 10.26 10.64 -0.21
C PHE A 44 11.36 9.59 -0.02
N GLU A 45 11.43 8.91 1.13
CA GLU A 45 12.52 7.98 1.42
C GLU A 45 12.09 6.57 1.05
N GLY A 46 12.45 6.21 -0.18
CA GLY A 46 12.06 4.98 -0.85
C GLY A 46 12.75 3.74 -0.31
N TYR A 47 12.29 3.26 0.85
CA TYR A 47 12.51 1.89 1.30
C TYR A 47 11.15 1.21 1.46
N GLY A 48 10.81 0.34 0.52
CA GLY A 48 9.66 -0.58 0.65
C GLY A 48 8.25 0.03 0.70
N CYS A 49 8.08 1.28 0.25
CA CYS A 49 6.80 1.98 0.33
C CYS A 49 6.13 2.15 -1.03
N CYS A 50 4.95 1.55 -1.24
CA CYS A 50 4.13 1.74 -2.43
C CYS A 50 2.89 2.58 -2.13
N THR A 51 2.57 3.57 -2.98
CA THR A 51 1.31 4.34 -2.86
C THR A 51 0.42 4.10 -4.07
N ILE A 52 -0.81 3.66 -3.81
CA ILE A 52 -1.80 3.39 -4.83
C ILE A 52 -3.00 4.33 -4.67
N LEU A 53 -3.47 4.86 -5.80
CA LEU A 53 -4.66 5.69 -5.87
C LEU A 53 -5.86 4.79 -6.17
N GLY A 54 -6.83 4.74 -5.26
CA GLY A 54 -8.04 3.94 -5.46
C GLY A 54 -7.99 2.56 -4.82
N PHE A 55 -9.19 2.05 -4.50
CA PHE A 55 -9.35 0.83 -3.71
C PHE A 55 -9.18 -0.46 -4.53
N ARG A 56 -9.56 -0.45 -5.82
CA ARG A 56 -9.49 -1.67 -6.66
C ARG A 56 -8.04 -2.05 -6.92
N GLU A 57 -7.22 -1.06 -7.21
CA GLU A 57 -5.79 -1.20 -7.44
C GLU A 57 -5.07 -1.62 -6.15
N ALA A 58 -5.44 -1.01 -5.01
CA ALA A 58 -4.92 -1.39 -3.70
C ALA A 58 -5.28 -2.83 -3.33
N LEU A 59 -6.49 -3.28 -3.65
CA LEU A 59 -6.92 -4.65 -3.42
C LEU A 59 -6.14 -5.64 -4.30
N ALA A 60 -5.96 -5.34 -5.59
CA ALA A 60 -5.17 -6.17 -6.50
C ALA A 60 -3.71 -6.30 -6.03
N TYR A 61 -3.12 -5.19 -5.59
CA TYR A 61 -1.77 -5.18 -5.00
C TYR A 61 -1.70 -6.06 -3.74
N ALA A 62 -2.64 -5.88 -2.80
CA ALA A 62 -2.69 -6.63 -1.56
C ALA A 62 -2.92 -8.14 -1.76
N GLN A 63 -3.58 -8.54 -2.84
CA GLN A 63 -3.83 -9.93 -3.21
C GLN A 63 -2.68 -10.58 -4.00
N GLY A 64 -1.60 -9.85 -4.25
CA GLY A 64 -0.45 -10.36 -5.01
C GLY A 64 -0.71 -10.51 -6.51
N CYS A 65 -1.74 -9.84 -7.06
CA CYS A 65 -1.91 -9.71 -8.51
C CYS A 65 -0.83 -8.76 -9.05
N HIS A 66 0.40 -9.26 -9.12
CA HIS A 66 1.61 -8.58 -9.58
C HIS A 66 1.78 -8.64 -11.10
N ASP A 67 0.70 -8.71 -11.88
CA ASP A 67 0.76 -8.70 -13.34
C ASP A 67 1.00 -7.25 -13.84
N GLY A 68 2.25 -6.82 -13.73
CA GLY A 68 2.88 -5.90 -14.68
C GLY A 68 2.77 -4.39 -14.46
N TYR A 69 2.10 -3.88 -13.42
CA TYR A 69 1.90 -2.42 -13.28
C TYR A 69 2.85 -1.68 -12.33
N PHE A 70 3.46 -2.31 -11.32
CA PHE A 70 4.17 -1.57 -10.27
C PHE A 70 5.44 -2.23 -9.70
N SER A 71 6.08 -3.16 -10.42
CA SER A 71 7.46 -3.55 -10.14
C SER A 71 8.45 -2.47 -10.59
N ARG A 72 8.36 -1.28 -9.98
CA ARG A 72 9.57 -0.47 -9.79
C ARG A 72 10.16 -0.95 -8.49
N ASP A 73 11.24 -1.71 -8.61
CA ASP A 73 12.18 -2.04 -7.53
C ASP A 73 12.20 -0.91 -6.48
N CYS A 74 11.55 -1.13 -5.34
CA CYS A 74 11.78 -0.32 -4.13
C CYS A 74 13.06 -0.78 -3.41
N SER A 75 13.87 -1.60 -4.09
CA SER A 75 15.07 -2.27 -3.61
C SER A 75 16.28 -1.91 -4.47
N LYS A 76 16.50 -0.61 -4.78
CA LYS A 76 17.84 -0.07 -5.05
C LYS A 76 17.93 1.39 -4.62
N SER A 77 18.66 1.63 -3.55
CA SER A 77 19.49 2.83 -3.39
C SER A 77 20.85 2.33 -2.90
N ASP A 78 21.92 2.78 -3.57
CA ASP A 78 23.34 2.39 -3.47
C ASP A 78 23.86 2.03 -2.07
#